data_AF-A0A0D0DA06-F1
#
_entry.id   AF-A0A0D0DA06-F1
#
_cell.length_a   1.000
_cell.length_b   1.000
_cell.length_c   1.000
_cell.angle_alpha   90.00
_cell.angle_beta   90.00
_cell.angle_gamma   90.00
#
_symmetry.space_group_name_H-M   'P 1'
#
loop_
_entity.id
_entity.type
_entity.pdbx_description
1 polymer ?
#
loop_
_entity_poly.entity_id
_entity_poly.type
_entity_poly.pdbx_seq_one_letter_code
_entity_poly.pdbx_strand_id
1 'polypeptide(L)'
;MSSSTTNDLSKWSDEQLRENEDDDNELFEKKSAERRHRTKAWKEAERRMAEEAARRKAEEEAKRKAEVEVQRRVEAEAKAHAEEVAWAQSLTLGPSKGKQPRVTASGTVEVVESVGGLAPCYGCSDLGVSCEMRAAGSSKARSCDRCRRLRNKCERPGDAQLSWRRKREEVMSPQAGKKKAQTKSPTVEDDKEDVEDREAEENCDALGVLAEVLSAMVGEMRNMAADRRRAAGESHAQMERVLGTLEEIRGCLDLEFVPEEGSEEDFEEGEVAEVAEEREALKGRNEEEEEVDESV
;
A
#
# COMPACT_ATOMS: atom_id res chain seq x y z
N MET A 1 74.94 -20.62 22.82
CA MET A 1 74.71 -22.00 23.29
C MET A 1 73.23 -22.24 23.21
N SER A 2 72.79 -22.96 22.18
CA SER A 2 71.37 -23.24 21.92
C SER A 2 71.04 -24.58 22.57
N SER A 3 70.13 -24.56 23.55
CA SER A 3 69.62 -25.77 24.20
C SER A 3 68.51 -26.36 23.32
N SER A 4 68.78 -27.52 22.71
CA SER A 4 67.75 -28.32 22.04
C SER A 4 66.99 -29.12 23.11
N THR A 5 65.80 -28.67 23.46
CA THR A 5 64.79 -29.47 24.18
C THR A 5 64.20 -30.48 23.21
N THR A 6 64.81 -31.66 23.14
CA THR A 6 64.24 -32.85 22.53
C THR A 6 63.07 -33.30 23.39
N ASN A 7 61.87 -32.82 23.07
CA ASN A 7 60.64 -33.27 23.70
C ASN A 7 60.37 -34.72 23.29
N ASP A 8 60.40 -35.61 24.28
CA ASP A 8 59.97 -37.01 24.19
C ASP A 8 58.46 -37.07 23.88
N LEU A 9 58.10 -37.04 22.60
CA LEU A 9 56.71 -37.15 22.12
C LEU A 9 56.17 -38.60 22.17
N SER A 10 56.96 -39.58 22.60
CA SER A 10 56.61 -41.02 22.48
C SER A 10 55.88 -41.62 23.69
N LYS A 11 55.48 -40.82 24.68
CA LYS A 11 54.77 -41.30 25.88
C LYS A 11 53.48 -40.53 26.15
N TRP A 12 52.60 -40.49 25.17
CA TRP A 12 51.19 -40.26 25.45
C TRP A 12 50.59 -41.63 25.74
N SER A 13 50.22 -41.88 26.99
CA SER A 13 49.59 -43.13 27.41
C SER A 13 48.22 -43.27 26.77
N ASP A 14 47.91 -44.43 26.19
CA ASP A 14 46.61 -44.79 25.58
C ASP A 14 45.38 -44.46 26.45
N GLU A 15 45.56 -44.32 27.77
CA GLU A 15 44.51 -43.88 28.70
C GLU A 15 44.00 -42.46 28.42
N GLN A 16 44.82 -41.54 27.91
CA GLN A 16 44.40 -40.15 27.66
C GLN A 16 43.64 -39.94 26.34
N LEU A 17 43.69 -40.91 25.41
CA LEU A 17 42.90 -40.85 24.17
C LEU A 17 41.44 -41.25 24.40
N ARG A 18 41.13 -42.01 25.46
CA ARG A 18 39.76 -42.49 25.75
C ARG A 18 38.84 -41.50 26.45
N GLU A 19 39.37 -40.49 27.14
CA GLU A 19 38.53 -39.51 27.87
C GLU A 19 37.94 -38.41 26.97
N ASN A 20 38.39 -38.28 25.71
CA ASN A 20 37.93 -37.22 24.80
C ASN A 20 36.84 -37.64 23.80
N GLU A 21 36.55 -38.94 23.65
CA GLU A 21 35.59 -39.41 22.63
C GLU A 21 34.12 -39.23 23.06
N ASP A 22 33.83 -39.17 24.37
CA ASP A 22 32.45 -39.04 24.87
C ASP A 22 31.93 -37.57 24.87
N ASP A 23 32.82 -36.57 24.93
CA ASP A 23 32.46 -35.15 25.01
C ASP A 23 31.95 -34.57 23.67
N ASP A 24 32.40 -35.13 22.54
CA ASP A 24 32.04 -34.64 21.20
C ASP A 24 30.56 -34.87 20.87
N ASN A 25 29.98 -35.96 21.37
CA ASN A 25 28.58 -36.29 21.13
C ASN A 25 27.62 -35.34 21.87
N GLU A 26 27.95 -34.95 23.11
CA GLU A 26 27.14 -33.97 23.86
C GLU A 26 27.20 -32.59 23.20
N LEU A 27 28.38 -32.19 22.73
CA LEU A 27 28.56 -30.92 22.02
C LEU A 27 27.75 -30.87 20.72
N PHE A 28 27.69 -31.98 19.98
CA PHE A 28 26.91 -32.09 18.75
C PHE A 28 25.39 -31.96 19.01
N GLU A 29 24.87 -32.65 20.03
CA GLU A 29 23.45 -32.55 20.40
C GLU A 29 23.08 -31.14 20.85
N LYS A 30 23.93 -30.48 21.64
CA LYS A 30 23.74 -29.09 22.08
C LYS A 30 23.68 -28.11 20.90
N LYS A 31 24.64 -28.20 19.96
CA LYS A 31 24.66 -27.37 18.75
C LYS A 31 23.44 -27.63 17.86
N SER A 32 23.00 -28.89 17.77
CA SER A 32 21.81 -29.28 17.01
C SER A 32 20.52 -28.76 17.64
N ALA A 33 20.40 -28.81 18.97
CA ALA A 33 19.30 -28.20 19.70
C ALA A 33 19.28 -26.68 19.50
N GLU A 34 20.42 -26.01 19.61
CA GLU A 34 20.53 -24.57 19.40
C GLU A 34 20.11 -24.16 17.97
N ARG A 35 20.56 -24.87 16.94
CA ARG A 35 20.15 -24.62 15.54
C ARG A 35 18.63 -24.76 15.37
N ARG A 36 18.02 -25.75 16.02
CA ARG A 36 16.54 -25.94 16.04
C ARG A 36 15.85 -24.75 16.72
N HIS A 37 16.37 -24.26 17.84
CA HIS A 37 15.84 -23.08 18.53
C HIS A 37 15.96 -21.81 17.67
N ARG A 38 17.12 -21.54 17.06
CA ARG A 38 17.32 -20.40 16.15
C ARG A 38 16.37 -20.45 14.96
N THR A 39 16.20 -21.62 14.35
CA THR A 39 15.27 -21.80 13.21
C THR A 39 13.82 -21.55 13.62
N LYS A 40 13.41 -22.00 14.82
CA LYS A 40 12.06 -21.73 15.35
C LYS A 40 11.86 -20.23 15.58
N ALA A 41 12.80 -19.57 16.24
CA ALA A 41 12.74 -18.13 16.51
C ALA A 41 12.66 -17.31 15.21
N TRP A 42 13.45 -17.69 14.18
CA TRP A 42 13.41 -17.03 12.87
C TRP A 42 12.05 -17.18 12.18
N LYS A 43 11.47 -18.40 12.15
CA LYS A 43 10.13 -18.64 11.59
C LYS A 43 9.02 -17.91 12.33
N GLU A 44 9.16 -17.74 13.65
CA GLU A 44 8.23 -16.97 14.46
C GLU A 44 8.32 -15.46 14.16
N ALA A 45 9.53 -14.93 14.04
CA ALA A 45 9.75 -13.55 13.63
C ALA A 45 9.17 -13.28 12.23
N GLU A 46 9.39 -14.18 11.26
CA GLU A 46 8.83 -14.08 9.91
C GLU A 46 7.29 -14.07 9.95
N ARG A 47 6.67 -14.96 10.73
CA ARG A 47 5.21 -14.99 10.94
C ARG A 47 4.70 -13.67 11.53
N ARG A 48 5.38 -13.14 12.55
CA ARG A 48 5.01 -11.87 13.19
C ARG A 48 5.09 -10.69 12.21
N MET A 49 6.13 -10.65 11.38
CA MET A 49 6.26 -9.64 10.33
C MET A 49 5.14 -9.73 9.29
N ALA A 50 4.79 -10.94 8.86
CA ALA A 50 3.67 -11.16 7.93
C ALA A 50 2.32 -10.74 8.53
N GLU A 51 2.08 -11.04 9.81
CA GLU A 51 0.88 -10.62 10.53
C GLU A 51 0.78 -9.09 10.67
N GLU A 52 1.88 -8.43 11.04
CA GLU A 52 1.91 -6.96 11.12
C GLU A 52 1.69 -6.31 9.75
N ALA A 53 2.27 -6.86 8.69
CA ALA A 53 2.04 -6.39 7.33
C ALA A 53 0.57 -6.55 6.91
N ALA A 54 -0.06 -7.68 7.25
CA ALA A 54 -1.49 -7.90 7.01
C ALA A 54 -2.37 -6.92 7.81
N ARG A 55 -2.03 -6.66 9.08
CA ARG A 55 -2.71 -5.68 9.94
C ARG A 55 -2.64 -4.27 9.35
N ARG A 56 -1.44 -3.81 8.95
CA ARG A 56 -1.24 -2.51 8.31
C ARG A 56 -2.03 -2.38 7.01
N LYS A 57 -2.05 -3.43 6.19
CA LYS A 57 -2.82 -3.43 4.94
C LYS A 57 -4.33 -3.30 5.19
N ALA A 58 -4.86 -3.99 6.20
CA ALA A 58 -6.27 -3.90 6.57
C ALA A 58 -6.64 -2.50 7.11
N GLU A 59 -5.76 -1.89 7.91
CA GLU A 59 -5.94 -0.53 8.43
C GLU A 59 -5.95 0.50 7.30
N GLU A 60 -5.01 0.43 6.35
CA GLU A 60 -4.95 1.30 5.18
C GLU A 60 -6.20 1.14 4.29
N GLU A 61 -6.68 -0.10 4.09
CA GLU A 61 -7.93 -0.33 3.36
C GLU A 61 -9.14 0.28 4.08
N ALA A 62 -9.19 0.19 5.41
CA ALA A 62 -10.25 0.80 6.22
C ALA A 62 -10.21 2.34 6.13
N LYS A 63 -9.03 2.95 6.19
CA LYS A 63 -8.86 4.41 5.99
C LYS A 63 -9.36 4.85 4.62
N ARG A 64 -8.97 4.15 3.55
CA ARG A 64 -9.44 4.45 2.19
C ARG A 64 -10.97 4.32 2.05
N LYS A 65 -11.56 3.32 2.68
CA LYS A 65 -13.03 3.14 2.70
C LYS A 65 -13.72 4.31 3.42
N ALA A 66 -13.20 4.73 4.58
CA ALA A 66 -13.73 5.86 5.33
C ALA A 66 -13.62 7.17 4.52
N GLU A 67 -12.49 7.42 3.88
CA GLU A 67 -12.27 8.60 3.02
C GLU A 67 -13.27 8.63 1.84
N VAL A 68 -13.46 7.51 1.14
CA VAL A 68 -14.44 7.40 0.06
C VAL A 68 -15.87 7.63 0.57
N GLU A 69 -16.21 7.17 1.77
CA GLU A 69 -17.52 7.41 2.36
C GLU A 69 -17.73 8.90 2.67
N VAL A 70 -16.74 9.56 3.27
CA VAL A 70 -16.77 11.01 3.53
C VAL A 70 -16.90 11.78 2.23
N GLN A 71 -16.13 11.43 1.19
CA GLN A 71 -16.21 12.05 -0.12
C GLN A 71 -17.61 11.92 -0.74
N ARG A 72 -18.22 10.74 -0.65
CA ARG A 72 -19.60 10.52 -1.13
C ARG A 72 -20.63 11.36 -0.38
N ARG A 73 -20.45 11.58 0.92
CA ARG A 73 -21.33 12.45 1.73
C ARG A 73 -21.21 13.90 1.29
N VAL A 74 -19.98 14.39 1.12
CA VAL A 74 -19.73 15.76 0.62
C VAL A 74 -20.30 15.95 -0.78
N GLU A 75 -20.15 14.99 -1.69
CA GLU A 75 -20.71 15.05 -3.04
C GLU A 75 -22.25 15.07 -3.01
N ALA A 76 -22.87 14.25 -2.16
CA ALA A 76 -24.33 14.24 -2.00
C ALA A 76 -24.86 15.56 -1.45
N GLU A 77 -24.16 16.17 -0.49
CA GLU A 77 -24.51 17.46 0.10
C GLU A 77 -24.34 18.61 -0.92
N ALA A 78 -23.22 18.62 -1.66
CA ALA A 78 -23.01 19.59 -2.74
C ALA A 78 -24.09 19.50 -3.81
N LYS A 79 -24.55 18.29 -4.14
CA LYS A 79 -25.65 18.07 -5.09
C LYS A 79 -26.98 18.58 -4.54
N ALA A 80 -27.29 18.32 -3.27
CA ALA A 80 -28.50 18.84 -2.62
C ALA A 80 -28.52 20.38 -2.62
N HIS A 81 -27.38 21.01 -2.31
CA HIS A 81 -27.25 22.46 -2.37
C HIS A 81 -27.44 23.01 -3.80
N ALA A 82 -26.90 22.33 -4.81
CA ALA A 82 -27.10 22.72 -6.20
C ALA A 82 -28.58 22.63 -6.63
N GLU A 83 -29.32 21.60 -6.17
CA GLU A 83 -30.75 21.45 -6.43
C GLU A 83 -31.58 22.54 -5.72
N GLU A 84 -31.23 22.89 -4.48
CA GLU A 84 -31.86 23.99 -3.75
C GLU A 84 -31.65 25.35 -4.44
N VAL A 85 -30.41 25.63 -4.89
CA VAL A 85 -30.10 26.85 -5.65
C VAL A 85 -30.89 26.89 -6.96
N ALA A 86 -30.96 25.77 -7.70
CA ALA A 86 -31.73 25.70 -8.93
C ALA A 86 -33.24 25.94 -8.68
N TRP A 87 -33.78 25.38 -7.59
CA TRP A 87 -35.16 25.60 -7.20
C TRP A 87 -35.43 27.06 -6.80
N ALA A 88 -34.55 27.67 -5.99
CA ALA A 88 -34.64 29.09 -5.62
C ALA A 88 -34.55 30.02 -6.85
N GLN A 89 -33.67 29.72 -7.80
CA GLN A 89 -33.57 30.46 -9.07
C GLN A 89 -34.86 30.36 -9.90
N SER A 90 -35.52 29.20 -9.90
CA SER A 90 -36.79 29.03 -10.61
C SER A 90 -37.92 29.86 -10.00
N LEU A 91 -37.89 30.09 -8.68
CA LEU A 91 -38.86 30.93 -7.98
C LEU A 91 -38.61 32.43 -8.22
N THR A 92 -37.34 32.86 -8.24
CA THR A 92 -36.99 34.28 -8.42
C THR A 92 -37.22 34.79 -9.84
N LEU A 93 -37.08 33.93 -10.86
CA LEU A 93 -37.36 34.31 -12.25
C LEU A 93 -38.85 34.59 -12.52
N GLY A 94 -39.74 34.21 -11.59
CA GLY A 94 -41.18 34.43 -11.67
C GLY A 94 -41.84 33.71 -12.86
N PRO A 95 -43.14 33.42 -12.79
CA PRO A 95 -43.90 33.07 -13.99
C PRO A 95 -43.84 34.30 -14.89
N SER A 96 -43.03 34.24 -15.96
CA SER A 96 -42.94 35.31 -16.95
C SER A 96 -44.32 35.48 -17.60
N LYS A 97 -45.13 36.33 -16.96
CA LYS A 97 -46.47 36.68 -17.41
C LYS A 97 -46.31 37.42 -18.72
N GLY A 98 -46.71 36.76 -19.80
CA GLY A 98 -47.08 37.46 -21.03
C GLY A 98 -45.99 37.51 -22.07
N LYS A 99 -45.84 36.41 -22.80
CA LYS A 99 -45.99 36.37 -24.25
C LYS A 99 -46.10 34.90 -24.61
N GLN A 100 -47.28 34.48 -25.10
CA GLN A 100 -47.37 33.19 -25.78
C GLN A 100 -46.23 33.14 -26.80
N PRO A 101 -45.36 32.11 -26.75
CA PRO A 101 -44.45 31.85 -27.85
C PRO A 101 -45.34 31.66 -29.06
N ARG A 102 -45.35 32.66 -29.94
CA ARG A 102 -45.98 32.54 -31.24
C ARG A 102 -45.19 31.44 -31.92
N VAL A 103 -45.79 30.24 -31.94
CA VAL A 103 -45.30 29.07 -32.67
C VAL A 103 -45.23 29.51 -34.13
N THR A 104 -44.08 30.04 -34.49
CA THR A 104 -43.78 30.39 -35.87
C THR A 104 -43.24 29.09 -36.43
N ALA A 105 -44.14 28.30 -37.00
CA ALA A 105 -43.79 27.18 -37.86
C ALA A 105 -43.04 27.74 -39.07
N SER A 106 -41.73 27.89 -38.95
CA SER A 106 -40.88 28.19 -40.09
C SER A 106 -39.47 27.70 -39.80
N GLY A 107 -39.02 26.76 -40.63
CA GLY A 107 -37.66 26.28 -40.62
C GLY A 107 -37.57 24.78 -40.40
N THR A 108 -38.08 24.02 -41.37
CA THR A 108 -37.48 22.76 -41.81
C THR A 108 -36.00 23.00 -42.10
N VAL A 109 -35.18 23.09 -41.06
CA VAL A 109 -33.80 22.63 -41.15
C VAL A 109 -33.94 21.13 -41.14
N GLU A 110 -33.64 20.51 -42.28
CA GLU A 110 -33.31 19.10 -42.36
C GLU A 110 -32.11 18.85 -41.44
N VAL A 111 -32.37 18.80 -40.14
CA VAL A 111 -31.60 17.94 -39.25
C VAL A 111 -31.95 16.57 -39.79
N VAL A 112 -31.09 16.09 -40.69
CA VAL A 112 -30.99 14.68 -41.01
C VAL A 112 -30.88 14.01 -39.64
N GLU A 113 -32.02 13.49 -39.17
CA GLU A 113 -32.09 12.56 -38.06
C GLU A 113 -31.10 11.47 -38.45
N SER A 114 -29.89 11.58 -37.90
CA SER A 114 -28.95 10.48 -37.88
C SER A 114 -29.59 9.45 -36.98
N VAL A 115 -30.46 8.64 -37.59
CA VAL A 115 -31.21 7.53 -37.03
C VAL A 115 -30.30 6.79 -36.06
N GLY A 116 -30.48 7.05 -34.76
CA GLY A 116 -29.77 6.44 -33.64
C GLY A 116 -28.38 5.91 -33.96
N GLY A 117 -27.49 6.79 -34.44
CA GLY A 117 -26.13 6.42 -34.80
C GLY A 117 -25.45 5.75 -33.61
N LEU A 118 -25.40 4.42 -33.62
CA LEU A 118 -24.74 3.64 -32.59
C LEU A 118 -23.30 4.15 -32.51
N ALA A 119 -22.87 4.47 -31.29
CA ALA A 119 -21.51 4.94 -31.05
C ALA A 119 -20.50 4.02 -31.77
N PRO A 120 -19.50 4.58 -32.49
CA PRO A 120 -18.46 3.79 -33.13
C PRO A 120 -17.80 2.85 -32.11
N CYS A 121 -17.35 1.68 -32.58
CA CYS A 121 -16.66 0.76 -31.70
C CYS A 121 -15.32 1.37 -31.27
N TYR A 122 -14.86 1.07 -30.04
CA TYR A 122 -13.69 1.73 -29.46
C TYR A 122 -12.43 1.64 -30.35
N GLY A 123 -12.19 0.47 -30.95
CA GLY A 123 -11.05 0.29 -31.86
C GLY A 123 -11.12 1.12 -33.15
N CYS A 124 -12.29 1.61 -33.54
CA CYS A 124 -12.46 2.54 -34.65
C CYS A 124 -12.52 4.00 -34.17
N SER A 125 -13.00 4.25 -32.95
CA SER A 125 -12.95 5.56 -32.29
C SER A 125 -11.50 6.06 -32.11
N ASP A 126 -10.58 5.19 -31.67
CA ASP A 126 -9.16 5.55 -31.49
C ASP A 126 -8.48 5.97 -32.81
N LEU A 127 -8.97 5.45 -33.93
CA LEU A 127 -8.47 5.75 -35.28
C LEU A 127 -9.25 6.89 -35.95
N GLY A 128 -10.25 7.46 -35.28
CA GLY A 128 -11.12 8.50 -35.82
C GLY A 128 -11.94 8.05 -37.04
N VAL A 129 -12.18 6.74 -37.19
CA VAL A 129 -12.88 6.20 -38.36
C VAL A 129 -14.28 5.73 -38.01
N SER A 130 -15.26 6.11 -38.82
CA SER A 130 -16.62 5.57 -38.73
C SER A 130 -16.62 4.06 -39.01
N CYS A 131 -17.36 3.30 -38.20
CA CYS A 131 -17.61 1.88 -38.43
C CYS A 131 -19.09 1.54 -38.20
N GLU A 132 -19.59 0.54 -38.92
CA GLU A 132 -20.98 0.08 -38.83
C GLU A 132 -21.04 -1.28 -38.13
N MET A 133 -22.01 -1.45 -37.22
CA MET A 133 -22.22 -2.71 -36.52
C MET A 133 -23.20 -3.61 -37.28
N ARG A 134 -22.70 -4.63 -37.96
CA ARG A 134 -23.52 -5.58 -38.73
C ARG A 134 -23.96 -6.77 -37.89
N ALA A 135 -25.19 -7.23 -38.09
CA ALA A 135 -25.65 -8.48 -37.49
C ALA A 135 -24.96 -9.67 -38.17
N ALA A 136 -24.35 -10.56 -37.36
CA ALA A 136 -23.74 -11.78 -37.86
C ALA A 136 -24.81 -12.88 -38.03
N GLY A 137 -25.52 -12.86 -39.15
CA GLY A 137 -26.52 -13.86 -39.50
C GLY A 137 -27.68 -13.98 -38.49
N SER A 138 -28.17 -15.20 -38.27
CA SER A 138 -29.27 -15.52 -37.34
C SER A 138 -28.93 -15.34 -35.85
N SER A 139 -27.69 -14.93 -35.53
CA SER A 139 -27.26 -14.68 -34.16
C SER A 139 -27.55 -13.24 -33.75
N LYS A 140 -27.89 -13.02 -32.48
CA LYS A 140 -28.03 -11.67 -31.89
C LYS A 140 -26.69 -10.91 -31.79
N ALA A 141 -25.59 -11.53 -32.19
CA ALA A 141 -24.26 -10.94 -32.12
C ALA A 141 -24.06 -9.90 -33.24
N ARG A 142 -23.54 -8.74 -32.87
CA ARG A 142 -23.14 -7.69 -33.82
C ARG A 142 -21.63 -7.63 -33.91
N SER A 143 -21.08 -7.60 -35.12
CA SER A 143 -19.65 -7.41 -35.39
C SER A 143 -19.43 -6.07 -36.09
N CYS A 144 -18.34 -5.39 -35.74
CA CYS A 144 -17.88 -4.21 -36.45
C CYS A 144 -17.41 -4.60 -37.85
N ASP A 145 -17.88 -3.92 -38.89
CA ASP A 145 -17.49 -4.14 -40.28
C ASP A 145 -15.98 -3.90 -40.53
N ARG A 146 -15.38 -2.95 -39.80
CA ARG A 146 -14.00 -2.53 -40.01
C ARG A 146 -12.98 -3.37 -39.25
N CYS A 147 -13.15 -3.54 -37.94
CA CYS A 147 -12.21 -4.33 -37.13
C CYS A 147 -12.60 -5.80 -36.97
N ARG A 148 -13.78 -6.21 -37.46
CA ARG A 148 -14.36 -7.57 -37.36
C ARG A 148 -14.50 -8.10 -35.93
N ARG A 149 -14.34 -7.25 -34.91
CA ARG A 149 -14.55 -7.62 -33.51
C ARG A 149 -16.05 -7.58 -33.18
N LEU A 150 -16.46 -8.48 -32.29
CA LEU A 150 -17.80 -8.51 -31.72
C LEU A 150 -18.00 -7.31 -30.77
N ARG A 151 -19.22 -6.79 -30.66
CA ARG A 151 -19.57 -5.63 -29.83
C ARG A 151 -19.01 -5.72 -28.41
N ASN A 152 -19.18 -6.86 -27.75
CA ASN A 152 -18.72 -7.12 -26.38
C ASN A 152 -17.19 -7.14 -26.22
N LYS A 153 -16.43 -7.25 -27.32
CA LYS A 153 -14.96 -7.17 -27.31
C LYS A 153 -14.43 -5.79 -27.69
N CYS A 154 -15.31 -4.88 -28.12
CA CYS A 154 -15.01 -3.48 -28.38
C CYS A 154 -15.45 -2.56 -27.24
N GLU A 155 -16.13 -3.09 -26.22
CA GLU A 155 -16.42 -2.35 -25.00
C GLU A 155 -15.14 -2.22 -24.17
N ARG A 156 -14.89 -1.02 -23.64
CA ARG A 156 -13.72 -0.73 -22.82
C ARG A 156 -13.74 -1.65 -21.59
N PRO A 157 -12.66 -2.38 -21.28
CA PRO A 157 -12.55 -3.14 -20.04
C PRO A 157 -12.55 -2.14 -18.87
N GLY A 158 -13.74 -1.83 -18.37
CA GLY A 158 -13.98 -0.79 -17.35
C GLY A 158 -15.46 -0.41 -17.25
N ASP A 159 -16.18 -0.39 -18.36
CA ASP A 159 -17.57 0.08 -18.38
C ASP A 159 -18.59 -1.05 -18.06
N ALA A 160 -18.23 -2.31 -18.32
CA ALA A 160 -19.14 -3.45 -18.11
C ALA A 160 -19.17 -3.98 -16.67
N GLN A 161 -18.22 -3.63 -15.81
CA GLN A 161 -18.04 -4.31 -14.52
C GLN A 161 -18.94 -3.78 -13.38
N LEU A 162 -19.49 -2.57 -13.51
CA LEU A 162 -20.26 -1.93 -12.42
C LEU A 162 -21.69 -2.45 -12.26
N SER A 163 -22.31 -3.00 -13.31
CA SER A 163 -23.72 -3.41 -13.24
C SER A 163 -23.94 -4.79 -12.63
N TRP A 164 -22.97 -5.72 -12.75
CA TRP A 164 -23.10 -7.07 -12.19
C TRP A 164 -22.83 -7.12 -10.68
N ARG A 165 -22.00 -6.21 -10.15
CA ARG A 165 -21.64 -6.22 -8.72
C ARG A 165 -22.73 -5.68 -7.79
N ARG A 166 -23.66 -4.86 -8.30
CA ARG A 166 -24.79 -4.34 -7.49
C ARG A 166 -25.81 -5.40 -7.10
N LYS A 167 -25.95 -6.49 -7.86
CA LYS A 167 -27.02 -7.48 -7.62
C LYS A 167 -26.74 -8.49 -6.49
N ARG A 168 -25.51 -8.55 -5.96
CA ARG A 168 -25.17 -9.46 -4.85
C ARG A 168 -25.14 -8.78 -3.47
N GLU A 169 -25.02 -7.45 -3.43
CA GLU A 169 -24.88 -6.70 -2.17
C GLU A 169 -26.24 -6.32 -1.53
N GLU A 170 -27.32 -6.27 -2.30
CA GLU A 170 -28.67 -6.01 -1.79
C GLU A 170 -29.33 -7.20 -1.07
N VAL A 171 -28.85 -8.44 -1.27
CA VAL A 171 -29.54 -9.65 -0.75
C VAL A 171 -29.23 -9.92 0.73
N MET A 172 -28.23 -9.26 1.32
CA MET A 172 -27.80 -9.52 2.70
C MET A 172 -27.84 -8.30 3.62
N SER A 173 -28.72 -7.33 3.36
CA SER A 173 -29.00 -6.26 4.34
C SER A 173 -30.12 -6.71 5.30
N PRO A 174 -29.83 -6.95 6.59
CA PRO A 174 -30.87 -7.23 7.58
C PRO A 174 -31.70 -5.96 7.76
N GLN A 175 -32.96 -5.98 7.35
CA GLN A 175 -33.95 -4.94 7.69
C GLN A 175 -34.17 -4.96 9.22
N ALA A 176 -33.30 -4.28 9.96
CA ALA A 176 -33.51 -3.95 11.35
C ALA A 176 -34.48 -2.77 11.44
N GLY A 177 -35.77 -3.08 11.53
CA GLY A 177 -36.83 -2.11 11.79
C GLY A 177 -36.67 -1.47 13.17
N LYS A 178 -36.00 -0.31 13.24
CA LYS A 178 -36.03 0.57 14.41
C LYS A 178 -37.10 1.65 14.20
N LYS A 179 -38.21 1.49 14.92
CA LYS A 179 -39.24 2.53 15.11
C LYS A 179 -38.59 3.72 15.82
N LYS A 180 -38.58 4.89 15.17
CA LYS A 180 -38.22 6.16 15.82
C LYS A 180 -39.46 6.74 16.48
N ALA A 181 -39.41 6.88 17.81
CA ALA A 181 -40.36 7.66 18.58
C ALA A 181 -40.16 9.14 18.23
N GLN A 182 -41.22 9.76 17.72
CA GLN A 182 -41.29 11.18 17.37
C GLN A 182 -41.53 11.98 18.66
N THR A 183 -40.47 12.51 19.26
CA THR A 183 -40.57 13.49 20.34
C THR A 183 -40.98 14.83 19.76
N LYS A 184 -42.16 15.31 20.15
CA LYS A 184 -42.67 16.64 19.87
C LYS A 184 -41.89 17.65 20.71
N SER A 185 -41.25 18.61 20.07
CA SER A 185 -40.66 19.79 20.72
C SER A 185 -41.75 20.78 21.13
N PRO A 186 -41.63 21.48 22.27
CA PRO A 186 -42.58 22.51 22.69
C PRO A 186 -42.42 23.77 21.84
N THR A 187 -43.55 24.27 21.32
CA THR A 187 -43.69 25.61 20.78
C THR A 187 -43.60 26.61 21.94
N VAL A 188 -42.51 27.36 22.01
CA VAL A 188 -42.40 28.59 22.82
C VAL A 188 -42.63 29.74 21.86
N GLU A 189 -43.69 30.50 22.12
CA GLU A 189 -44.00 31.75 21.43
C GLU A 189 -43.07 32.87 21.86
N ASP A 190 -42.91 33.80 20.92
CA ASP A 190 -42.38 35.15 20.98
C ASP A 190 -42.06 35.71 22.37
N ASP A 191 -40.83 36.20 22.53
CA ASP A 191 -40.68 37.53 23.10
C ASP A 191 -39.59 38.32 22.36
N LYS A 192 -39.97 39.50 21.91
CA LYS A 192 -39.14 40.43 21.15
C LYS A 192 -38.34 41.28 22.14
N GLU A 193 -37.05 41.01 22.26
CA GLU A 193 -36.13 42.01 22.80
C GLU A 193 -34.95 42.24 21.85
N ASP A 194 -35.09 43.37 21.16
CA ASP A 194 -34.13 44.06 20.32
C ASP A 194 -33.05 44.66 21.23
N VAL A 195 -31.99 43.90 21.53
CA VAL A 195 -30.83 44.37 22.30
C VAL A 195 -29.55 44.01 21.57
N GLU A 196 -29.06 45.02 20.83
CA GLU A 196 -27.68 45.31 20.43
C GLU A 196 -26.77 44.15 20.02
N ASP A 197 -26.82 43.88 18.71
CA ASP A 197 -25.89 43.11 17.89
C ASP A 197 -24.51 43.82 17.74
N ARG A 198 -23.72 43.88 18.82
CA ARG A 198 -22.37 44.49 18.82
C ARG A 198 -21.20 43.59 19.26
N GLU A 199 -21.43 42.36 19.71
CA GLU A 199 -20.37 41.45 20.17
C GLU A 199 -19.98 40.33 19.17
N ALA A 200 -20.58 40.31 17.97
CA ALA A 200 -20.31 39.25 16.99
C ALA A 200 -19.03 39.46 16.14
N GLU A 201 -18.45 40.66 16.14
CA GLU A 201 -17.33 41.00 15.23
C GLU A 201 -15.96 40.48 15.74
N GLU A 202 -15.72 40.45 17.05
CA GLU A 202 -14.40 40.04 17.61
C GLU A 202 -14.13 38.53 17.52
N ASN A 203 -15.15 37.68 17.43
CA ASN A 203 -14.97 36.22 17.37
C ASN A 203 -14.50 35.72 15.98
N CYS A 204 -14.69 36.52 14.93
CA CYS A 204 -14.23 36.15 13.59
C CYS A 204 -12.69 36.12 13.51
N ASP A 205 -12.03 37.05 14.21
CA ASP A 205 -10.56 37.17 14.19
C ASP A 205 -9.89 36.01 14.94
N ALA A 206 -10.43 35.59 16.09
CA ALA A 206 -9.89 34.46 16.85
C ALA A 206 -10.00 33.12 16.09
N LEU A 207 -11.12 32.90 15.39
CA LEU A 207 -11.30 31.70 14.55
C LEU A 207 -10.41 31.75 13.30
N GLY A 208 -10.19 32.93 12.72
CA GLY A 208 -9.25 33.12 11.62
C GLY A 208 -7.83 32.73 12.01
N VAL A 209 -7.33 33.24 13.14
CA VAL A 209 -6.01 32.90 13.67
C VAL A 209 -5.90 31.39 13.97
N LEU A 210 -6.92 30.78 14.56
CA LEU A 210 -6.92 29.35 14.82
C LEU A 210 -6.86 28.52 13.53
N ALA A 211 -7.60 28.93 12.48
CA ALA A 211 -7.58 28.27 11.18
C ALA A 211 -6.22 28.37 10.49
N GLU A 212 -5.53 29.51 10.62
CA GLU A 212 -4.16 29.68 10.10
C GLU A 212 -3.17 28.78 10.84
N VAL A 213 -3.23 28.72 12.17
CA VAL A 213 -2.37 27.84 12.98
C VAL A 213 -2.59 26.38 12.61
N LEU A 214 -3.84 25.93 12.50
CA LEU A 214 -4.16 24.56 12.07
C LEU A 214 -3.66 24.28 10.65
N SER A 215 -3.78 25.25 9.74
CA SER A 215 -3.28 25.12 8.37
C SER A 215 -1.76 25.00 8.33
N ALA A 216 -1.04 25.80 9.13
CA ALA A 216 0.41 25.74 9.27
C ALA A 216 0.85 24.37 9.82
N MET A 217 0.23 23.89 10.90
CA MET A 217 0.52 22.56 11.48
C MET A 217 0.30 21.43 10.48
N VAL A 218 -0.80 21.46 9.72
CA VAL A 218 -1.08 20.46 8.67
C VAL A 218 -0.03 20.52 7.55
N GLY A 219 0.42 21.72 7.19
CA GLY A 219 1.53 21.93 6.27
C GLY A 219 2.83 21.28 6.74
N GLU A 220 3.22 21.52 7.99
CA GLU A 220 4.42 20.94 8.61
C GLU A 220 4.36 19.41 8.67
N MET A 221 3.23 18.84 9.08
CA MET A 221 3.04 17.38 9.11
C MET A 221 3.19 16.77 7.71
N ARG A 222 2.69 17.44 6.67
CA ARG A 222 2.86 17.00 5.27
C ARG A 222 4.31 17.07 4.82
N ASN A 223 5.05 18.11 5.21
CA ASN A 223 6.46 18.25 4.90
C ASN A 223 7.30 17.15 5.57
N MET A 224 7.10 16.92 6.88
CA MET A 224 7.76 15.82 7.59
C MET A 224 7.44 14.45 6.97
N ALA A 225 6.20 14.23 6.53
CA ALA A 225 5.83 13.00 5.83
C ALA A 225 6.49 12.88 4.44
N ALA A 226 6.71 13.99 3.73
CA ALA A 226 7.47 14.01 2.48
C ALA A 226 8.96 13.69 2.71
N ASP A 227 9.57 14.26 3.75
CA ASP A 227 10.98 14.02 4.09
C ASP A 227 11.23 12.56 4.50
N ARG A 228 10.34 11.96 5.32
CA ARG A 228 10.42 10.54 5.64
C ARG A 228 10.33 9.64 4.40
N ARG A 229 9.47 10.00 3.43
CA ARG A 229 9.37 9.26 2.16
C ARG A 229 10.62 9.40 1.31
N ARG A 230 11.23 10.59 1.28
CA ARG A 230 12.50 10.83 0.59
C ARG A 230 13.62 9.98 1.22
N ALA A 231 13.78 10.03 2.53
CA ALA A 231 14.79 9.25 3.25
C ALA A 231 14.61 7.73 3.04
N ALA A 232 13.36 7.24 3.04
CA ALA A 232 13.07 5.84 2.73
C ALA A 232 13.46 5.46 1.29
N GLY A 233 13.21 6.35 0.32
CA GLY A 233 13.63 6.14 -1.07
C GLY A 233 15.15 6.12 -1.24
N GLU A 234 15.87 7.01 -0.55
CA GLU A 234 17.34 7.06 -0.55
C GLU A 234 17.95 5.81 0.08
N SER A 235 17.40 5.34 1.21
CA SER A 235 17.79 4.10 1.86
C SER A 235 17.58 2.87 0.95
N HIS A 236 16.45 2.82 0.23
CA HIS A 236 16.19 1.75 -0.74
C HIS A 236 17.22 1.76 -1.87
N ALA A 237 17.51 2.92 -2.45
CA ALA A 237 18.53 3.05 -3.49
C ALA A 237 19.93 2.68 -2.98
N GLN A 238 20.26 2.96 -1.72
CA GLN A 238 21.51 2.53 -1.11
C GLN A 238 21.56 1.01 -0.94
N MET A 239 20.48 0.40 -0.46
CA MET A 239 20.36 -1.05 -0.33
C MET A 239 20.51 -1.75 -1.68
N GLU A 240 19.88 -1.24 -2.74
CA GLU A 240 20.02 -1.78 -4.11
C GLU A 240 21.46 -1.69 -4.61
N ARG A 241 22.16 -0.58 -4.34
CA ARG A 241 23.60 -0.47 -4.67
C ARG A 241 24.42 -1.54 -3.94
N VAL A 242 24.19 -1.74 -2.65
CA VAL A 242 24.89 -2.76 -1.87
C VAL A 242 24.59 -4.17 -2.40
N LEU A 243 23.32 -4.48 -2.67
CA LEU A 243 22.95 -5.78 -3.25
C LEU A 243 23.59 -6.02 -4.62
N GLY A 244 23.64 -5.00 -5.49
CA GLY A 244 24.34 -5.07 -6.77
C GLY A 244 25.84 -5.38 -6.60
N THR A 245 26.52 -4.72 -5.65
CA THR A 245 27.94 -5.03 -5.37
C THR A 245 28.15 -6.44 -4.82
N LEU A 246 27.23 -6.95 -4.00
CA LEU A 246 27.31 -8.32 -3.48
C LEU A 246 27.08 -9.37 -4.59
N GLU A 247 26.18 -9.08 -5.53
CA GLU A 247 25.96 -9.92 -6.70
C GLU A 247 27.18 -9.95 -7.62
N GLU A 248 27.84 -8.81 -7.83
CA GLU A 248 29.10 -8.72 -8.58
C GLU A 248 30.21 -9.56 -7.93
N ILE A 249 30.40 -9.43 -6.62
CA ILE A 249 31.39 -10.23 -5.88
C ILE A 249 31.08 -11.73 -6.00
N ARG A 250 29.81 -12.12 -5.86
CA ARG A 250 29.40 -13.52 -6.00
C ARG A 250 29.69 -14.07 -7.40
N GLY A 251 29.42 -13.28 -8.45
CA GLY A 251 29.73 -13.65 -9.82
C GLY A 251 31.23 -13.87 -10.07
N CYS A 252 32.10 -13.10 -9.42
CA CYS A 252 33.55 -13.31 -9.48
C CYS A 252 34.00 -14.58 -8.77
N LEU A 253 33.39 -14.92 -7.63
CA LEU A 253 33.74 -16.13 -6.87
C LEU A 253 33.30 -17.42 -7.58
N ASP A 254 32.19 -17.40 -8.31
CA ASP A 254 31.65 -18.57 -9.02
C ASP A 254 32.45 -18.94 -10.30
N LEU A 255 33.31 -18.06 -10.81
CA LEU A 255 34.07 -18.28 -12.07
C LEU A 255 35.46 -18.87 -11.88
N GLU A 256 36.08 -18.70 -10.70
CA GLU A 256 37.43 -19.24 -10.42
C GLU A 256 37.40 -20.54 -9.60
N PHE A 257 36.27 -20.89 -8.97
CA PHE A 257 36.09 -22.20 -8.34
C PHE A 257 35.53 -23.22 -9.36
N VAL A 258 36.35 -23.58 -10.33
CA VAL A 258 36.32 -24.98 -10.77
C VAL A 258 37.07 -25.71 -9.66
N PRO A 259 36.41 -26.48 -8.77
CA PRO A 259 37.14 -27.38 -7.91
C PRO A 259 37.93 -28.28 -8.86
N GLU A 260 39.21 -27.99 -9.00
CA GLU A 260 40.15 -28.90 -9.65
C GLU A 260 39.95 -30.20 -8.89
N GLU A 261 39.46 -31.23 -9.59
CA GLU A 261 39.32 -32.59 -9.09
C GLU A 261 40.74 -33.12 -8.82
N GLY A 262 41.39 -32.53 -7.83
CA GLY A 262 42.72 -32.83 -7.36
C GLY A 262 42.62 -33.98 -6.39
N SER A 263 43.00 -35.15 -6.92
CA SER A 263 43.69 -36.24 -6.23
C SER A 263 43.52 -36.30 -4.71
N GLU A 264 42.88 -37.38 -4.26
CA GLU A 264 43.09 -38.02 -2.96
C GLU A 264 44.60 -38.23 -2.73
N GLU A 265 45.32 -37.21 -2.29
CA GLU A 265 46.61 -37.38 -1.64
C GLU A 265 46.34 -37.41 -0.14
N ASP A 266 46.59 -38.56 0.48
CA ASP A 266 46.66 -38.79 1.92
C ASP A 266 47.53 -37.69 2.55
N PHE A 267 46.91 -36.64 3.06
CA PHE A 267 47.61 -35.70 3.93
C PHE A 267 47.75 -36.36 5.30
N GLU A 268 48.99 -36.73 5.63
CA GLU A 268 49.40 -37.13 6.97
C GLU A 268 48.92 -36.08 7.98
N GLU A 269 48.07 -36.56 8.87
CA GLU A 269 47.44 -35.90 10.02
C GLU A 269 48.51 -35.38 10.99
N GLY A 270 49.09 -34.20 10.70
CA GLY A 270 50.31 -33.79 11.38
C GLY A 270 50.57 -32.29 11.51
N GLU A 271 49.60 -31.38 11.35
CA GLU A 271 49.88 -29.95 11.57
C GLU A 271 48.61 -29.08 11.77
N VAL A 272 47.71 -29.44 12.70
CA VAL A 272 46.48 -28.65 12.99
C VAL A 272 46.47 -27.99 14.38
N ALA A 273 47.59 -28.06 15.12
CA ALA A 273 47.61 -27.64 16.53
C ALA A 273 47.86 -26.13 16.78
N GLU A 274 48.38 -25.35 15.83
CA GLU A 274 48.80 -23.95 16.13
C GLU A 274 47.77 -22.85 15.81
N VAL A 275 46.62 -23.14 15.18
CA VAL A 275 45.67 -22.07 14.79
C VAL A 275 44.62 -21.75 15.87
N ALA A 276 44.56 -22.55 16.94
CA ALA A 276 43.62 -22.32 18.03
C ALA A 276 44.03 -21.17 18.99
N GLU A 277 45.32 -20.86 19.10
CA GLU A 277 45.83 -19.89 20.09
C GLU A 277 45.61 -18.42 19.68
N GLU A 278 45.50 -18.12 18.38
CA GLU A 278 45.35 -16.72 17.93
C GLU A 278 43.91 -16.18 18.03
N ARG A 279 42.91 -17.04 18.27
CA ARG A 279 41.49 -16.64 18.30
C ARG A 279 40.99 -16.16 19.67
N GLU A 280 41.75 -16.36 20.75
CA GLU A 280 41.38 -15.84 22.08
C GLU A 280 41.75 -14.37 22.30
N ALA A 281 42.74 -13.82 21.57
CA ALA A 281 43.20 -12.44 21.76
C ALA A 281 42.19 -11.36 21.28
N LEU A 282 41.23 -11.71 20.42
CA LEU A 282 40.27 -10.75 19.85
C LEU A 282 38.96 -10.62 20.64
N LYS A 283 38.78 -11.37 21.74
CA LYS A 283 37.52 -11.35 22.50
C LYS A 283 37.47 -10.30 23.62
N GLY A 284 38.58 -9.61 23.90
CA GLY A 284 38.71 -8.68 25.04
C GLY A 284 38.48 -7.19 24.76
N ARG A 285 38.00 -6.76 23.57
CA ARG A 285 38.01 -5.33 23.18
C ARG A 285 36.64 -4.65 23.02
N ASN A 286 35.52 -5.29 23.36
CA ASN A 286 34.18 -4.77 23.03
C ASN A 286 33.29 -4.43 24.24
N GLU A 287 33.85 -4.15 25.42
CA GLU A 287 33.05 -3.84 26.63
C GLU A 287 33.09 -2.36 27.08
N GLU A 288 33.63 -1.43 26.27
CA GLU A 288 33.82 -0.03 26.71
C GLU A 288 33.11 1.00 25.82
N GLU A 289 31.84 0.84 25.43
CA GLU A 289 31.03 1.95 24.88
C GLU A 289 29.53 1.76 25.18
N GLU A 290 29.11 1.81 26.44
CA GLU A 290 27.69 1.94 26.83
C GLU A 290 27.53 2.90 28.04
N GLU A 291 27.95 4.15 27.89
CA GLU A 291 27.44 5.27 28.72
C GLU A 291 27.39 6.54 27.86
N VAL A 292 26.24 6.81 27.22
CA VAL A 292 25.95 8.15 26.66
C VAL A 292 24.55 8.58 27.07
N ASP A 293 24.55 9.48 28.05
CA ASP A 293 23.61 10.58 28.31
C ASP A 293 22.10 10.32 28.28
N GLU A 294 21.55 10.05 29.47
CA GLU A 294 20.27 10.65 29.88
C GLU A 294 20.56 12.01 30.54
N SER A 295 20.24 13.10 29.85
CA SER A 295 20.03 14.41 30.50
C SER A 295 18.84 15.11 29.85
N VAL A 296 17.84 15.31 30.69
CA VAL A 296 16.57 16.02 30.51
C VAL A 296 16.75 17.51 30.72
#